data_AF-A0A926H1G0-F1
#
_entry.id   AF-A0A926H1G0-F1
#
_cell.length_a   1.000
_cell.length_b   1.000
_cell.length_c   1.000
_cell.angle_alpha   90.00
_cell.angle_beta   90.00
_cell.angle_gamma   90.00
#
_symmetry.space_group_name_H-M   'P 1'
#
loop_
_entity.id
_entity.type
_entity.pdbx_description
1 polymer ?
#
loop_
_entity_poly.entity_id
_entity_poly.type
_entity_poly.pdbx_seq_one_letter_code
_entity_poly.pdbx_strand_id
1 'polypeptide(L)'
;MLRVKAGDLSRMGLLFERYHRELFGFLYHSSSDADAGEDMVQTVFYRMLKYRHTFTGEGFRTWMYHVARNVLIDNAKQNKRSVQQYDVADYADRIGGGVLAD
;
A
#
# COMPACT_ATOMS: atom_id res chain seq x y z
N MET A 1 -11.24 -10.55 -14.00
CA MET A 1 -10.82 -9.18 -14.37
C MET A 1 -11.57 -8.61 -15.57
N LEU A 2 -11.69 -9.33 -16.70
CA LEU A 2 -12.41 -8.83 -17.88
C LEU A 2 -13.84 -8.33 -17.59
N ARG A 3 -14.63 -9.08 -16.80
CA ARG A 3 -15.97 -8.65 -16.36
C ARG A 3 -15.94 -7.38 -15.49
N VAL A 4 -14.96 -7.28 -14.58
CA VAL A 4 -14.74 -6.08 -13.75
C VAL A 4 -14.44 -4.88 -14.66
N LYS A 5 -13.53 -5.05 -15.63
CA LYS A 5 -13.23 -4.02 -16.65
C LYS A 5 -14.48 -3.57 -17.41
N ALA A 6 -15.36 -4.52 -17.75
CA ALA A 6 -16.64 -4.26 -18.43
C ALA A 6 -17.73 -3.64 -17.53
N GLY A 7 -17.46 -3.39 -16.25
CA GLY A 7 -18.38 -2.70 -15.33
C GLY A 7 -19.06 -3.62 -14.31
N ASP A 8 -18.92 -4.94 -14.40
CA ASP A 8 -19.41 -5.87 -13.38
C ASP A 8 -18.45 -5.91 -12.18
N LEU A 9 -18.52 -4.86 -11.35
CA LEU A 9 -17.63 -4.64 -10.21
C LEU A 9 -17.81 -5.71 -9.13
N SER A 10 -18.98 -6.36 -9.07
CA SER A 10 -19.27 -7.45 -8.12
C SER A 10 -18.27 -8.61 -8.25
N ARG A 11 -17.68 -8.80 -9.43
CA ARG A 11 -16.67 -9.84 -9.69
C ARG A 11 -15.31 -9.55 -9.07
N MET A 12 -15.09 -8.37 -8.50
CA MET A 12 -13.85 -8.08 -7.79
C MET A 12 -13.68 -8.96 -6.55
N GLY A 13 -14.78 -9.30 -5.85
CA GLY A 13 -14.75 -10.19 -4.69
C GLY A 13 -14.13 -11.56 -5.00
N LEU A 14 -14.46 -12.14 -6.17
CA LEU A 14 -13.87 -13.40 -6.61
C LEU A 14 -12.36 -13.32 -6.87
N LEU A 15 -11.86 -12.15 -7.27
CA LEU A 15 -10.42 -11.92 -7.41
C LEU A 15 -9.78 -11.73 -6.03
N PHE A 16 -10.46 -11.04 -5.11
CA PHE A 16 -10.01 -10.89 -3.74
C PHE A 16 -9.83 -12.25 -3.07
N GLU A 17 -10.89 -13.06 -3.01
CA GLU A 17 -10.87 -14.40 -2.42
C GLU A 17 -9.72 -15.26 -2.96
N ARG A 18 -9.47 -15.19 -4.27
CA ARG A 18 -8.43 -15.97 -4.94
C ARG A 18 -7.01 -15.50 -4.63
N TYR A 19 -6.76 -14.19 -4.53
CA TYR A 19 -5.40 -13.65 -4.57
C TYR A 19 -4.96 -12.89 -3.31
N HIS A 20 -5.87 -12.52 -2.41
CA HIS A 20 -5.53 -11.71 -1.23
C HIS A 20 -4.44 -12.35 -0.36
N ARG A 21 -4.48 -13.67 -0.11
CA ARG A 21 -3.47 -14.35 0.72
C ARG A 21 -2.07 -14.35 0.10
N GLU A 22 -2.00 -14.62 -1.20
CA GLU A 22 -0.73 -14.61 -1.93
C GLU A 22 -0.13 -13.20 -1.97
N LEU A 23 -1.00 -12.22 -2.23
CA LEU A 23 -0.63 -10.81 -2.27
C LEU A 23 -0.19 -10.29 -0.89
N PHE A 24 -0.90 -10.69 0.17
CA PHE A 24 -0.53 -10.40 1.55
C PHE A 24 0.86 -10.97 1.86
N GLY A 25 1.12 -12.23 1.50
CA GLY A 25 2.45 -12.82 1.66
C GLY A 25 3.54 -12.00 0.98
N PHE A 26 3.36 -11.60 -0.28
CA PHE A 26 4.31 -10.76 -1.01
C PHE A 26 4.57 -9.41 -0.33
N LEU A 27 3.50 -8.73 0.11
CA LEU A 27 3.58 -7.40 0.73
C LEU A 27 4.19 -7.48 2.14
N TYR A 28 3.80 -8.46 2.95
CA TYR A 28 4.31 -8.69 4.29
C TYR A 28 5.82 -8.95 4.31
N HIS A 29 6.33 -9.79 3.40
CA HIS A 29 7.78 -10.02 3.28
C HIS A 29 8.57 -8.75 2.95
N SER A 30 7.90 -7.73 2.42
CA SER A 30 8.52 -6.46 2.02
C SER A 30 8.38 -5.37 3.09
N SER A 31 7.32 -5.38 3.91
CA SER A 31 7.08 -4.40 4.98
C SER A 31 7.52 -4.87 6.38
N SER A 32 7.56 -6.18 6.63
CA SER A 32 7.74 -6.78 7.97
C SER A 32 6.70 -6.31 9.01
N ASP A 33 5.55 -5.84 8.55
CA ASP A 33 4.45 -5.31 9.35
C ASP A 33 3.14 -5.89 8.80
N ALA A 34 2.41 -6.62 9.65
CA ALA A 34 1.19 -7.33 9.29
C ALA A 34 0.02 -6.37 9.01
N ASP A 35 -0.16 -5.34 9.85
CA ASP A 35 -1.26 -4.38 9.72
C ASP A 35 -1.07 -3.56 8.43
N ALA A 36 0.18 -3.09 8.21
CA ALA A 36 0.53 -2.44 6.95
C ALA A 36 0.34 -3.37 5.74
N GLY A 37 0.60 -4.67 5.91
CA GLY A 37 0.37 -5.71 4.91
C GLY A 37 -1.10 -5.76 4.46
N GLU A 38 -2.03 -5.82 5.41
CA GLU A 38 -3.46 -5.87 5.13
C GLU A 38 -3.95 -4.58 4.44
N ASP A 39 -3.53 -3.42 4.93
CA ASP A 39 -3.87 -2.12 4.33
C ASP A 39 -3.35 -1.98 2.90
N MET A 40 -2.14 -2.46 2.63
CA MET A 40 -1.58 -2.48 1.29
C MET A 40 -2.37 -3.42 0.36
N VAL A 41 -2.79 -4.60 0.84
CA VAL A 41 -3.66 -5.50 0.06
C VAL A 41 -4.95 -4.79 -0.34
N GLN A 42 -5.63 -4.15 0.62
CA GLN A 42 -6.84 -3.38 0.34
C GLN A 42 -6.58 -2.28 -0.70
N THR A 43 -5.47 -1.54 -0.54
CA THR A 43 -5.06 -0.48 -1.47
C THR A 43 -4.80 -1.02 -2.87
N VAL A 44 -4.20 -2.20 -3.01
CA VAL A 44 -3.97 -2.84 -4.32
C VAL A 44 -5.29 -3.15 -5.00
N PHE A 45 -6.23 -3.81 -4.32
CA PHE A 45 -7.53 -4.14 -4.89
C PHE A 45 -8.35 -2.89 -5.24
N TYR A 46 -8.30 -1.86 -4.40
CA TYR A 46 -8.88 -0.55 -4.70
C TYR A 46 -8.28 0.06 -5.98
N ARG A 47 -6.94 0.09 -6.11
CA ARG A 47 -6.27 0.61 -7.32
C ARG A 47 -6.60 -0.23 -8.55
N MET A 48 -6.67 -1.55 -8.44
CA MET A 48 -7.09 -2.43 -9.54
C MET A 48 -8.53 -2.12 -9.98
N LEU A 49 -9.44 -1.82 -9.05
CA LEU A 49 -10.81 -1.43 -9.38
C LEU A 49 -10.84 -0.06 -10.06
N LYS A 50 -10.12 0.92 -9.53
CA LYS A 50 -10.01 2.29 -10.05
C LYS A 50 -9.42 2.31 -11.47
N TYR A 51 -8.34 1.57 -11.69
CA TYR A 51 -7.60 1.53 -12.95
C TYR A 51 -7.93 0.31 -13.82
N ARG A 52 -9.04 -0.37 -13.57
CA ARG A 52 -9.47 -1.58 -14.31
C ARG A 52 -9.47 -1.45 -15.83
N HIS A 53 -9.65 -0.24 -16.35
CA HIS A 53 -9.64 0.05 -17.78
C HIS A 53 -8.27 -0.16 -18.44
N THR A 54 -7.17 -0.06 -17.68
CA THR A 54 -5.80 -0.25 -18.17
C THR A 54 -5.42 -1.72 -18.33
N PHE A 55 -6.20 -2.65 -17.77
CA PHE A 55 -5.95 -4.08 -17.93
C PHE A 55 -6.18 -4.50 -19.39
N THR A 56 -5.16 -5.09 -20.02
CA THR A 56 -5.18 -5.44 -21.45
C THR A 56 -5.99 -6.69 -21.76
N GLY A 57 -6.18 -7.58 -20.79
CA GLY A 57 -6.89 -8.85 -20.96
C GLY A 57 -6.02 -10.07 -20.67
N GLU A 58 -4.71 -9.90 -20.70
CA GLU A 58 -3.71 -10.95 -20.49
C GLU A 58 -2.86 -10.67 -19.25
N GLY A 59 -2.22 -11.72 -18.71
CA GLY A 59 -1.23 -11.54 -17.64
C GLY A 59 -1.78 -10.91 -16.36
N PHE A 60 -2.97 -11.32 -15.89
CA PHE A 60 -3.61 -10.73 -14.71
C PHE A 60 -2.71 -10.69 -13.47
N ARG A 61 -2.03 -11.81 -13.15
CA ARG A 61 -1.11 -11.87 -11.99
C ARG A 61 0.01 -10.85 -12.13
N THR A 62 0.65 -10.78 -13.29
CA THR A 62 1.71 -9.79 -13.57
C THR A 62 1.20 -8.36 -13.40
N TRP A 63 0.03 -8.04 -13.96
CA TRP A 63 -0.59 -6.73 -13.80
C TRP A 63 -0.91 -6.40 -12.33
N MET A 64 -1.45 -7.35 -11.58
CA MET A 64 -1.70 -7.23 -10.14
C MET A 64 -0.41 -6.93 -9.36
N TYR A 65 0.67 -7.66 -9.64
CA TYR A 65 1.97 -7.44 -8.99
C TYR A 65 2.63 -6.11 -9.38
N HIS A 66 2.39 -5.59 -10.58
CA HIS A 66 2.78 -4.22 -10.92
C HIS A 66 2.08 -3.19 -10.04
N VAL A 67 0.77 -3.35 -9.81
CA VAL A 67 0.03 -2.47 -8.88
C VAL A 67 0.56 -2.63 -7.45
N ALA A 68 0.81 -3.86 -7.00
CA ALA A 68 1.36 -4.17 -5.69
C ALA A 68 2.71 -3.50 -5.44
N ARG A 69 3.61 -3.58 -6.43
CA ARG A 69 4.94 -2.94 -6.35
C ARG A 69 4.83 -1.42 -6.22
N ASN A 70 3.88 -0.80 -6.93
CA ASN A 70 3.64 0.64 -6.81
C ASN A 70 3.12 1.01 -5.41
N VAL A 71 2.21 0.22 -4.85
CA VAL A 71 1.72 0.41 -3.47
C VAL A 71 2.86 0.28 -2.45
N LEU A 72 3.71 -0.73 -2.60
CA LEU A 72 4.87 -0.93 -1.74
C LEU A 72 5.84 0.26 -1.78
N ILE A 73 6.15 0.78 -2.97
CA ILE A 73 7.01 1.96 -3.13
C ILE A 73 6.38 3.18 -2.46
N ASP A 74 5.06 3.37 -2.60
CA ASP A 74 4.35 4.48 -1.98
C ASP A 74 4.37 4.39 -0.45
N ASN A 75 4.12 3.20 0.10
CA ASN A 75 4.19 2.93 1.54
C ASN A 75 5.61 3.18 2.08
N ALA A 76 6.66 2.67 1.41
CA ALA A 76 8.03 2.91 1.81
C ALA A 76 8.43 4.40 1.78
N LYS A 77 7.92 5.18 0.83
CA LYS A 77 8.12 6.64 0.77
C LYS A 77 7.41 7.36 1.92
N GLN A 78 6.20 6.92 2.27
CA GLN A 78 5.45 7.49 3.40
C GLN A 78 6.14 7.19 4.73
N ASN A 79 6.60 5.97 4.94
CA ASN A 79 7.33 5.59 6.16
C ASN A 79 8.66 6.35 6.32
N LYS A 80 9.37 6.63 5.22
CA LYS A 80 10.57 7.49 5.27
C LYS A 80 10.23 8.93 5.66
N ARG A 81 9.13 9.47 5.13
CA ARG A 81 8.67 10.82 5.46
C ARG A 81 8.19 10.93 6.90
N SER A 82 7.46 9.94 7.40
CA SER A 82 7.01 9.93 8.79
C SER A 82 8.22 9.87 9.73
N VAL A 83 9.20 9.00 9.49
CA VAL A 83 10.45 8.96 10.26
C VAL A 83 11.17 10.31 10.23
N GLN A 84 11.31 10.96 9.07
CA GLN A 84 11.91 12.31 8.98
C GLN A 84 11.09 13.39 9.72
N GLN A 85 9.76 13.29 9.70
CA GLN A 85 8.89 14.23 10.41
C GLN A 85 9.00 14.08 11.93
N TYR A 86 9.10 12.84 12.43
CA TYR A 86 9.35 12.57 13.85
C TYR A 86 10.76 13.04 14.26
N ASP A 87 11.79 12.85 13.43
CA ASP A 87 13.17 13.28 13.75
C ASP A 87 13.32 14.80 13.96
N VAL A 88 12.54 15.63 13.25
CA VAL A 88 12.61 17.10 13.38
C VAL A 88 11.70 17.63 14.50
N ALA A 89 10.51 17.06 14.67
CA ALA A 89 9.56 17.50 15.69
C ALA A 89 9.98 17.06 17.10
N ASP A 90 10.55 15.87 17.25
CA ASP A 90 10.93 15.28 18.54
C ASP A 90 12.23 15.89 19.12
N TYR A 91 13.05 16.54 18.27
CA TYR A 91 14.26 17.25 18.71
C TYR A 91 13.98 18.70 19.12
N ALA A 92 13.01 19.37 18.47
CA ALA A 92 12.63 20.74 18.80
C ALA A 92 12.07 20.86 20.23
N ASP A 93 11.33 19.85 20.69
CA ASP A 93 10.74 19.81 22.04
C ASP A 93 11.80 19.57 23.13
N ARG A 94 12.90 18.87 22.80
CA ARG A 94 14.01 18.59 23.72
C ARG A 94 15.00 19.76 23.87
N ILE A 95 15.10 20.63 22.86
CA ILE A 95 15.99 21.81 22.88
C ILE A 95 15.30 23.05 23.47
N GLY A 96 13.97 23.10 23.51
CA GLY A 96 13.20 24.22 24.09
C GLY A 96 13.05 24.20 25.62
N GLY A 97 13.41 23.09 26.29
CA GLY A 97 13.18 22.86 27.72
C GLY A 97 14.38 23.06 28.64
N GLY A 98 15.43 23.76 28.19
CA GLY A 98 16.66 23.98 28.96
C GLY A 98 16.82 25.42 29.45
N VAL A 99 16.20 25.73 30.59
CA VAL A 99 16.68 26.63 31.65
C VAL A 99 17.44 27.90 31.18
N LEU A 100 16.73 29.04 31.12
CA LEU A 100 17.33 30.30 31.55
C LEU A 100 17.22 30.33 33.08
N ALA A 101 18.29 29.91 33.74
CA ALA A 101 18.55 30.21 35.14
C ALA A 101 19.71 31.21 35.19
N ASP A 102 19.45 32.27 35.95
CA ASP A 102 20.26 33.41 36.39
C ASP A 102 20.64 34.49 35.35
#